data_AF-A0A964JN26-F1
#
_entry.id   AF-A0A964JN26-F1
#
_cell.length_a   1.000
_cell.length_b   1.000
_cell.length_c   1.000
_cell.angle_alpha   90.00
_cell.angle_beta   90.00
_cell.angle_gamma   90.00
#
_symmetry.space_group_name_H-M   'P 1'
#
loop_
_entity.id
_entity.type
_entity.pdbx_description
1 polymer ?
#
loop_
_entity_poly.entity_id
_entity_poly.type
_entity_poly.pdbx_seq_one_letter_code
_entity_poly.pdbx_strand_id
1 'polypeptide(L)'
;MEYLRLRTRGVEAPAGSIAELPAHDVTELVWLLLQDMASTQSLALGELVVRRRLAELSLRAEDCDTICGNLVAIAAHGPKGPEDREILCFYFALGLRGRLKNSLGHRRQRLLQGLRETLDFLVGAFGVRVLANLIVLDATERQMVWDLVGGTVLGLGREQEVAGIVPHGALMRWATLFAKAPRADRRAVARALISSGPSPAGRLVLVGILDPFTDADLLGQGAVVFTEFQVPTPVQPEVQPNEAPEGASLEHDSSDDEPSSPSFEVSGRAVRLGTPLQRLISRLTGWALAERLFVAFGAVLLGLHRHGHLRLTRQGLVYDESLRLLGRSVSQRTVAIPLSAVAARLDRRHGVASLLVGLASAMGATFLSVLWTLDGLHSGYWPFFLAAAGVFLVGLVVDLLIFRISGRLRGRSQLVLDGGEGARIRLDGVRRAEAEAMLAALAGPSRLEAFDERPPS
;
A
#
# COMPACT_ATOMS: atom_id res chain seq x y z
N MET A 1 -22.33 -3.64 -3.75
CA MET A 1 -20.88 -3.85 -4.02
C MET A 1 -20.48 -3.55 -5.46
N GLU A 2 -21.23 -4.00 -6.47
CA GLU A 2 -20.97 -3.70 -7.89
C GLU A 2 -21.10 -2.21 -8.23
N TYR A 3 -22.09 -1.51 -7.66
CA TYR A 3 -22.23 -0.06 -7.76
C TYR A 3 -21.04 0.73 -7.18
N LEU A 4 -20.55 0.36 -5.98
CA LEU A 4 -19.34 0.97 -5.40
C LEU A 4 -18.11 0.71 -6.27
N ARG A 5 -18.00 -0.48 -6.88
CA ARG A 5 -16.95 -0.83 -7.84
C ARG A 5 -17.04 0.00 -9.13
N LEU A 6 -18.25 0.19 -9.68
CA LEU A 6 -18.49 0.99 -10.89
C LEU A 6 -18.16 2.48 -10.65
N ARG A 7 -18.57 3.03 -9.51
CA ARG A 7 -18.28 4.42 -9.12
C ARG A 7 -16.79 4.68 -8.87
N THR A 8 -16.06 3.74 -8.27
CA THR A 8 -14.58 3.85 -8.13
C THR A 8 -13.84 3.73 -9.46
N ARG A 9 -14.48 3.21 -10.51
CA ARG A 9 -13.90 3.04 -11.84
C ARG A 9 -14.23 4.19 -12.81
N GLY A 10 -14.94 5.24 -12.36
CA GLY A 10 -15.31 6.37 -13.20
C GLY A 10 -16.27 6.00 -14.34
N VAL A 11 -16.91 4.83 -14.27
CA VAL A 11 -17.92 4.41 -15.24
C VAL A 11 -19.23 5.08 -14.83
N GLU A 12 -19.75 5.95 -15.70
CA GLU A 12 -21.09 6.51 -15.54
C GLU A 12 -22.09 5.35 -15.53
N ALA A 13 -22.78 5.17 -14.40
CA ALA A 13 -23.79 4.13 -14.27
C ALA A 13 -24.89 4.35 -15.32
N PRO A 14 -25.44 3.28 -15.93
CA PRO A 14 -26.46 3.43 -16.96
C PRO A 14 -27.63 4.26 -16.43
N ALA A 15 -27.98 5.31 -17.18
CA ALA A 15 -29.12 6.19 -16.92
C ALA A 15 -30.38 5.32 -16.87
N GLY A 16 -30.83 5.02 -15.65
CA GLY A 16 -31.94 4.09 -15.39
C GLY A 16 -31.72 3.14 -14.20
N SER A 17 -30.49 2.90 -13.73
CA SER A 17 -30.25 2.02 -12.55
C SER A 17 -30.16 2.73 -11.19
N ILE A 18 -30.31 4.07 -11.17
CA ILE A 18 -30.40 4.92 -9.97
C ILE A 18 -31.85 5.49 -9.82
N ALA A 19 -32.82 4.90 -10.51
CA ALA A 19 -34.23 5.14 -10.21
C ALA A 19 -34.64 4.03 -9.23
N GLU A 20 -34.83 4.23 -7.94
CA GLU A 20 -34.94 5.42 -7.11
C GLU A 20 -34.11 5.11 -5.85
N LEU A 21 -33.57 6.12 -5.15
CA LEU A 21 -33.18 5.86 -3.76
C LEU A 21 -34.40 5.22 -3.07
N PRO A 22 -34.23 4.16 -2.27
CA PRO A 22 -35.34 3.51 -1.61
C PRO A 22 -36.19 4.58 -0.94
N ALA A 23 -37.51 4.47 -1.06
CA ALA A 23 -38.42 5.42 -0.46
C ALA A 23 -37.97 5.68 0.99
N HIS A 24 -38.06 6.95 1.43
CA HIS A 24 -37.66 7.38 2.77
C HIS A 24 -38.12 6.37 3.84
N ASP A 25 -39.32 5.83 3.66
CA ASP A 25 -39.98 4.86 4.51
C ASP A 25 -39.23 3.51 4.62
N VAL A 26 -38.62 3.00 3.54
CA VAL A 26 -37.82 1.75 3.57
C VAL A 26 -36.54 1.95 4.38
N THR A 27 -35.89 3.11 4.24
CA THR A 27 -34.69 3.42 5.04
C THR A 27 -35.03 3.67 6.51
N GLU A 28 -36.21 4.22 6.78
CA GLU A 28 -36.78 4.38 8.12
C GLU A 28 -37.11 3.03 8.76
N LEU A 29 -37.70 2.10 7.99
CA LEU A 29 -37.97 0.74 8.42
C LEU A 29 -36.68 0.03 8.87
N VAL A 30 -35.62 0.02 8.04
CA VAL A 30 -34.36 -0.65 8.38
C VAL A 30 -33.72 -0.09 9.65
N TRP A 31 -33.81 1.23 9.85
CA TRP A 31 -33.34 1.87 11.08
C TRP A 31 -34.09 1.33 12.31
N LEU A 32 -35.42 1.31 12.27
CA LEU A 32 -36.25 0.83 13.37
C LEU A 32 -36.02 -0.66 13.65
N LEU A 33 -35.92 -1.48 12.62
CA LEU A 33 -35.64 -2.91 12.76
C LEU A 33 -34.29 -3.14 13.45
N LEU A 34 -33.25 -2.41 13.08
CA LEU A 34 -31.94 -2.56 13.72
C LEU A 34 -31.91 -2.05 15.17
N GLN A 35 -32.71 -1.02 15.49
CA GLN A 35 -32.91 -0.61 16.89
C GLN A 35 -33.63 -1.70 17.70
N ASP A 36 -34.66 -2.31 17.15
CA ASP A 36 -35.36 -3.43 17.79
C ASP A 36 -34.41 -4.63 17.97
N MET A 37 -33.57 -4.93 16.98
CA MET A 37 -32.58 -6.02 17.05
C MET A 37 -31.54 -5.75 18.13
N ALA A 38 -31.05 -4.52 18.21
CA ALA A 38 -30.08 -4.11 19.22
C ALA A 38 -30.67 -4.14 20.64
N SER A 39 -31.90 -3.65 20.82
CA SER A 39 -32.57 -3.66 22.12
C SER A 39 -32.87 -5.07 22.62
N THR A 40 -33.14 -6.01 21.71
CA THR A 40 -33.35 -7.43 22.03
C THR A 40 -32.07 -8.26 22.01
N GLN A 41 -30.94 -7.67 21.63
CA GLN A 41 -29.66 -8.38 21.40
C GLN A 41 -29.82 -9.61 20.49
N SER A 42 -30.72 -9.52 19.51
CA SER A 42 -31.08 -10.64 18.63
C SER A 42 -30.77 -10.34 17.17
N LEU A 43 -30.26 -11.36 16.45
CA LEU A 43 -30.06 -11.29 15.00
C LEU A 43 -31.35 -11.47 14.20
N ALA A 44 -32.46 -11.82 14.84
CA ALA A 44 -33.76 -11.98 14.21
C ALA A 44 -34.87 -11.43 15.12
N LEU A 45 -35.84 -10.73 14.54
CA LEU A 45 -36.97 -10.15 15.29
C LEU A 45 -38.21 -11.03 15.31
N GLY A 46 -38.29 -12.02 14.42
CA GLY A 46 -39.50 -12.79 14.16
C GLY A 46 -40.51 -12.02 13.31
N GLU A 47 -41.32 -12.75 12.54
CA GLU A 47 -42.23 -12.16 11.55
C GLU A 47 -43.24 -11.17 12.14
N LEU A 48 -43.73 -11.43 13.34
CA LEU A 48 -44.79 -10.60 13.95
C LEU A 48 -44.30 -9.17 14.25
N VAL A 49 -43.07 -9.03 14.74
CA VAL A 49 -42.46 -7.72 15.01
C VAL A 49 -42.23 -6.97 13.70
N VAL A 50 -41.71 -7.65 12.68
CA VAL A 50 -41.44 -7.02 11.38
C VAL A 50 -42.73 -6.61 10.67
N ARG A 51 -43.78 -7.45 10.70
CA ARG A 51 -45.12 -7.12 10.16
C ARG A 51 -45.74 -5.92 10.86
N ARG A 52 -45.55 -5.80 12.17
CA ARG A 52 -46.01 -4.62 12.92
C ARG A 52 -45.31 -3.34 12.44
N ARG A 53 -43.99 -3.37 12.26
CA ARG A 53 -43.23 -2.21 11.76
C ARG A 53 -43.61 -1.83 10.32
N LEU A 54 -43.86 -2.81 9.47
CA LEU A 54 -44.40 -2.57 8.13
C LEU A 54 -45.75 -1.85 8.18
N ALA A 55 -46.66 -2.32 9.04
CA ALA A 55 -47.98 -1.69 9.20
C ALA A 55 -47.87 -0.25 9.75
N GLU A 56 -46.98 0.01 10.70
CA GLU A 56 -46.74 1.35 11.25
C GLU A 56 -46.28 2.36 10.19
N LEU A 57 -45.54 1.90 9.18
CA LEU A 57 -45.03 2.72 8.07
C LEU A 57 -45.88 2.64 6.80
N SER A 58 -47.02 1.92 6.84
CA SER A 58 -47.87 1.68 5.67
C SER A 58 -47.13 1.05 4.47
N LEU A 59 -46.14 0.19 4.75
CA LEU A 59 -45.33 -0.51 3.76
C LEU A 59 -45.78 -1.96 3.59
N ARG A 60 -45.61 -2.49 2.39
CA ARG A 60 -45.72 -3.92 2.07
C ARG A 60 -44.33 -4.57 2.07
N ALA A 61 -44.29 -5.88 2.23
CA ALA A 61 -43.04 -6.63 2.19
C ALA A 61 -42.33 -6.50 0.82
N GLU A 62 -43.12 -6.42 -0.27
CA GLU A 62 -42.67 -6.24 -1.65
C GLU A 62 -41.96 -4.88 -1.86
N ASP A 63 -42.36 -3.84 -1.13
CA ASP A 63 -41.71 -2.51 -1.19
C ASP A 63 -40.28 -2.54 -0.62
N CYS A 64 -39.91 -3.64 0.04
CA CYS A 64 -38.60 -3.87 0.64
C CYS A 64 -37.72 -4.84 -0.16
N ASP A 65 -38.12 -5.17 -1.40
CA ASP A 65 -37.30 -5.95 -2.32
C ASP A 65 -36.14 -5.11 -2.86
N THR A 66 -34.94 -5.69 -2.79
CA THR A 66 -33.72 -5.08 -3.30
C THR A 66 -33.06 -6.03 -4.29
N ILE A 67 -32.12 -5.52 -5.09
CA ILE A 67 -31.32 -6.35 -6.02
C ILE A 67 -30.59 -7.49 -5.27
N CYS A 68 -30.35 -7.31 -3.98
CA CYS A 68 -29.61 -8.26 -3.15
C CYS A 68 -30.52 -9.11 -2.24
N GLY A 69 -31.85 -8.98 -2.34
CA GLY A 69 -32.82 -9.71 -1.52
C GLY A 69 -33.79 -8.81 -0.74
N ASN A 70 -34.71 -9.45 -0.01
CA ASN A 70 -35.77 -8.77 0.72
C ASN A 70 -35.33 -8.40 2.16
N LEU A 71 -35.31 -7.11 2.49
CA LEU A 71 -34.82 -6.60 3.78
C LEU A 71 -35.65 -7.11 4.97
N VAL A 72 -36.97 -7.23 4.78
CA VAL A 72 -37.93 -7.70 5.78
C VAL A 72 -37.70 -9.18 6.09
N ALA A 73 -37.49 -10.00 5.06
CA ALA A 73 -37.18 -11.41 5.23
C ALA A 73 -35.86 -11.59 5.99
N ILE A 74 -34.83 -10.79 5.67
CA ILE A 74 -33.53 -10.83 6.37
C ILE A 74 -33.70 -10.43 7.83
N ALA A 75 -34.47 -9.39 8.16
CA ALA A 75 -34.70 -8.97 9.54
C ALA A 75 -35.57 -9.95 10.35
N ALA A 76 -36.55 -10.59 9.70
CA ALA A 76 -37.46 -11.54 10.33
C ALA A 76 -36.76 -12.86 10.70
N HIS A 77 -35.92 -13.39 9.81
CA HIS A 77 -35.26 -14.69 9.97
C HIS A 77 -33.79 -14.60 10.39
N GLY A 78 -33.24 -13.38 10.38
CA GLY A 78 -31.83 -13.10 10.60
C GLY A 78 -30.94 -13.33 9.38
N PRO A 79 -29.76 -12.69 9.35
CA PRO A 79 -28.83 -12.79 8.23
C PRO A 79 -28.22 -14.19 8.15
N LYS A 80 -28.42 -14.88 7.02
CA LYS A 80 -27.90 -16.24 6.76
C LYS A 80 -26.42 -16.23 6.36
N GLY A 81 -25.94 -15.12 5.81
CA GLY A 81 -24.59 -15.00 5.29
C GLY A 81 -23.99 -13.60 5.39
N PRO A 82 -22.75 -13.42 4.89
CA PRO A 82 -22.08 -12.11 4.89
C PRO A 82 -22.76 -11.09 3.98
N GLU A 83 -23.46 -11.53 2.93
CA GLU A 83 -24.18 -10.67 1.99
C GLU A 83 -25.38 -10.00 2.66
N ASP A 84 -26.23 -10.77 3.36
CA ASP A 84 -27.35 -10.27 4.16
C ASP A 84 -26.91 -9.21 5.18
N ARG A 85 -25.76 -9.44 5.82
CA ARG A 85 -25.16 -8.50 6.77
C ARG A 85 -24.77 -7.20 6.09
N GLU A 86 -24.12 -7.26 4.93
CA GLU A 86 -23.73 -6.08 4.17
C GLU A 86 -24.92 -5.27 3.69
N ILE A 87 -26.00 -5.94 3.26
CA ILE A 87 -27.24 -5.30 2.83
C ILE A 87 -27.84 -4.51 4.00
N LEU A 88 -28.07 -5.16 5.15
CA LEU A 88 -28.62 -4.47 6.33
C LEU A 88 -27.75 -3.27 6.76
N CYS A 89 -26.42 -3.43 6.75
CA CYS A 89 -25.49 -2.34 7.08
C CYS A 89 -25.58 -1.16 6.11
N PHE A 90 -25.71 -1.45 4.81
CA PHE A 90 -25.77 -0.42 3.78
C PHE A 90 -27.05 0.41 3.91
N TYR A 91 -28.21 -0.26 4.06
CA TYR A 91 -29.49 0.41 4.20
C TYR A 91 -29.61 1.16 5.54
N PHE A 92 -29.00 0.64 6.60
CA PHE A 92 -28.83 1.37 7.86
C PHE A 92 -28.10 2.69 7.68
N ALA A 93 -26.95 2.67 6.99
CA ALA A 93 -26.15 3.86 6.75
C ALA A 93 -26.91 4.90 5.89
N LEU A 94 -27.72 4.44 4.94
CA LEU A 94 -28.61 5.30 4.16
C LEU A 94 -29.69 5.95 5.04
N GLY A 95 -30.35 5.18 5.91
CA GLY A 95 -31.35 5.70 6.84
C GLY A 95 -30.78 6.71 7.83
N LEU A 96 -29.59 6.42 8.37
CA LEU A 96 -28.86 7.35 9.24
C LEU A 96 -28.56 8.67 8.52
N ARG A 97 -28.11 8.61 7.26
CA ARG A 97 -27.84 9.80 6.45
C ARG A 97 -29.09 10.66 6.27
N GLY A 98 -30.20 10.04 5.86
CA GLY A 98 -31.47 10.74 5.65
C GLY A 98 -31.93 11.46 6.92
N ARG A 99 -31.84 10.78 8.06
CA ARG A 99 -32.20 11.33 9.38
C ARG A 99 -31.26 12.45 9.83
N LEU A 100 -29.93 12.29 9.65
CA LEU A 100 -28.95 13.30 10.05
C LEU A 100 -29.11 14.59 9.25
N LYS A 101 -29.26 14.49 7.93
CA LYS A 101 -29.42 15.63 7.02
C LYS A 101 -30.61 16.53 7.40
N ASN A 102 -31.69 15.92 7.89
CA ASN A 102 -32.94 16.60 8.23
C ASN A 102 -33.07 16.92 9.73
N SER A 103 -32.02 16.71 10.53
CA SER A 103 -32.06 16.88 11.98
C SER A 103 -31.17 18.02 12.46
N LEU A 104 -31.72 18.91 13.30
CA LEU A 104 -30.99 20.00 13.94
C LEU A 104 -31.15 19.93 15.46
N GLY A 105 -30.20 20.54 16.18
CA GLY A 105 -30.21 20.68 17.64
C GLY A 105 -30.43 19.35 18.39
N HIS A 106 -31.40 19.35 19.31
CA HIS A 106 -31.71 18.19 20.17
C HIS A 106 -32.16 16.94 19.42
N ARG A 107 -32.78 17.07 18.23
CA ARG A 107 -33.18 15.90 17.42
C ARG A 107 -31.95 15.16 16.90
N ARG A 108 -30.94 15.91 16.47
CA ARG A 108 -29.66 15.36 16.01
C ARG A 108 -28.90 14.66 17.14
N GLN A 109 -28.85 15.28 18.32
CA GLN A 109 -28.23 14.67 19.51
C GLN A 109 -28.91 13.36 19.91
N ARG A 110 -30.25 13.30 19.90
CA ARG A 110 -31.00 12.07 20.18
C ARG A 110 -30.71 10.96 19.16
N LEU A 111 -30.58 11.30 17.88
CA LEU A 111 -30.20 10.33 16.84
C LEU A 111 -28.79 9.77 17.06
N LEU A 112 -27.83 10.63 17.40
CA LEU A 112 -26.47 10.21 17.71
C LEU A 112 -26.42 9.37 19.00
N GLN A 113 -27.22 9.70 20.00
CA GLN A 113 -27.32 8.91 21.22
C GLN A 113 -27.91 7.51 20.94
N GLY A 114 -28.98 7.42 20.16
CA GLY A 114 -29.53 6.12 19.75
C GLY A 114 -28.56 5.31 18.87
N LEU A 115 -27.76 5.98 18.02
CA LEU A 115 -26.68 5.32 17.30
C LEU A 115 -25.63 4.75 18.27
N ARG A 116 -25.26 5.51 19.31
CA ARG A 116 -24.30 5.06 20.33
C ARG A 116 -24.78 3.79 21.03
N GLU A 117 -26.04 3.77 21.43
CA GLU A 117 -26.67 2.64 22.13
C GLU A 117 -26.76 1.38 21.26
N THR A 118 -26.87 1.55 19.94
CA THR A 118 -26.95 0.43 18.98
C THR A 118 -25.59 -0.02 18.44
N LEU A 119 -24.54 0.78 18.63
CA LEU A 119 -23.24 0.61 17.99
C LEU A 119 -22.56 -0.71 18.40
N ASP A 120 -22.62 -1.06 19.68
CA ASP A 120 -21.99 -2.26 20.21
C ASP A 120 -22.63 -3.52 19.62
N PHE A 121 -23.95 -3.56 19.56
CA PHE A 121 -24.69 -4.63 18.91
C PHE A 121 -24.32 -4.70 17.43
N LEU A 122 -24.33 -3.57 16.72
CA LEU A 122 -24.06 -3.55 15.28
C LEU A 122 -22.67 -4.11 14.96
N VAL A 123 -21.66 -3.77 15.74
CA VAL A 123 -20.31 -4.30 15.53
C VAL A 123 -20.14 -5.73 16.02
N GLY A 124 -20.85 -6.15 17.06
CA GLY A 124 -20.90 -7.56 17.47
C GLY A 124 -21.54 -8.45 16.39
N ALA A 125 -22.72 -8.05 15.91
CA ALA A 125 -23.57 -8.80 14.99
C ALA A 125 -23.05 -8.80 13.54
N PHE A 126 -22.67 -7.63 13.03
CA PHE A 126 -22.35 -7.41 11.63
C PHE A 126 -20.85 -7.14 11.41
N GLY A 127 -20.09 -7.06 12.49
CA GLY A 127 -18.68 -6.77 12.43
C GLY A 127 -18.40 -5.32 12.03
N VAL A 128 -17.13 -5.12 11.72
CA VAL A 128 -16.51 -3.82 11.43
C VAL A 128 -17.00 -3.21 10.11
N ARG A 129 -17.61 -4.03 9.24
CA ARG A 129 -18.08 -3.63 7.92
C ARG A 129 -19.22 -2.62 7.97
N VAL A 130 -20.00 -2.58 9.06
CA VAL A 130 -21.02 -1.54 9.31
C VAL A 130 -20.42 -0.14 9.12
N LEU A 131 -19.21 0.06 9.64
CA LEU A 131 -18.54 1.36 9.65
C LEU A 131 -18.00 1.75 8.27
N ALA A 132 -17.63 0.77 7.45
CA ALA A 132 -17.22 1.03 6.06
C ALA A 132 -18.37 1.62 5.24
N ASN A 133 -19.62 1.24 5.56
CA ASN A 133 -20.81 1.77 4.89
C ASN A 133 -21.15 3.22 5.31
N LEU A 134 -20.55 3.74 6.39
CA LEU A 134 -20.66 5.15 6.77
C LEU A 134 -19.97 6.09 5.76
N ILE A 135 -19.26 5.55 4.76
CA ILE A 135 -18.76 6.34 3.62
C ILE A 135 -19.87 7.06 2.85
N VAL A 136 -21.12 6.61 2.99
CA VAL A 136 -22.29 7.22 2.37
C VAL A 136 -22.65 8.57 3.03
N LEU A 137 -22.23 8.81 4.28
CA LEU A 137 -22.39 10.09 4.99
C LEU A 137 -21.49 11.18 4.41
N ASP A 138 -21.88 12.45 4.52
CA ASP A 138 -20.99 13.56 4.16
C ASP A 138 -19.79 13.66 5.14
N ALA A 139 -18.81 14.49 4.81
CA ALA A 139 -17.57 14.58 5.60
C ALA A 139 -17.81 15.03 7.06
N THR A 140 -18.77 15.93 7.28
CA THR A 140 -19.09 16.48 8.60
C THR A 140 -19.85 15.46 9.43
N GLU A 141 -20.90 14.87 8.86
CA GLU A 141 -21.70 13.80 9.45
C GLU A 141 -20.83 12.60 9.83
N ARG A 142 -19.96 12.20 8.91
CA ARG A 142 -19.03 11.10 9.13
C ARG A 142 -18.07 11.42 10.28
N GLN A 143 -17.56 12.65 10.37
CA GLN A 143 -16.70 13.05 11.48
C GLN A 143 -17.44 12.94 12.81
N MET A 144 -18.69 13.44 12.90
CA MET A 144 -19.48 13.33 14.13
C MET A 144 -19.72 11.89 14.56
N VAL A 145 -20.02 10.99 13.61
CA VAL A 145 -20.17 9.56 13.91
C VAL A 145 -18.84 8.95 14.33
N TRP A 146 -17.72 9.33 13.72
CA TRP A 146 -16.40 8.90 14.17
C TRP A 146 -16.06 9.42 15.56
N ASP A 147 -16.35 10.67 15.89
CA ASP A 147 -16.11 11.21 17.23
C ASP A 147 -16.93 10.45 18.29
N LEU A 148 -18.17 10.09 17.97
CA LEU A 148 -19.02 9.25 18.81
C LEU A 148 -18.45 7.83 18.99
N VAL A 149 -18.06 7.20 17.88
CA VAL A 149 -17.40 5.88 17.87
C VAL A 149 -16.11 5.92 18.69
N GLY A 150 -15.27 6.93 18.47
CA GLY A 150 -14.02 7.14 19.17
C GLY A 150 -14.25 7.33 20.66
N GLY A 151 -15.19 8.19 21.05
CA GLY A 151 -15.57 8.39 22.45
C GLY A 151 -16.08 7.12 23.11
N THR A 152 -16.83 6.28 22.38
CA THR A 152 -17.32 4.98 22.88
C THR A 152 -16.16 4.00 23.07
N VAL A 153 -15.28 3.87 22.08
CA VAL A 153 -14.10 2.98 22.14
C VAL A 153 -13.12 3.41 23.23
N LEU A 154 -12.87 4.72 23.35
CA LEU A 154 -11.99 5.29 24.38
C LEU A 154 -12.62 5.20 25.78
N GLY A 155 -13.94 5.35 25.88
CA GLY A 155 -14.71 5.20 27.13
C GLY A 155 -14.70 3.75 27.63
N LEU A 156 -14.94 2.78 26.74
CA LEU A 156 -14.85 1.34 27.05
C LEU A 156 -13.44 0.95 27.54
N GLY A 157 -12.40 1.59 27.02
CA GLY A 157 -11.02 1.39 27.49
C GLY A 157 -10.73 1.97 28.89
N ARG A 158 -11.53 2.94 29.36
CA ARG A 158 -11.42 3.53 30.71
C ARG A 158 -12.22 2.77 31.76
N GLU A 159 -13.35 2.17 31.37
CA GLU A 159 -14.21 1.39 32.28
C GLU A 159 -13.75 -0.07 32.44
N GLN A 160 -12.70 -0.50 31.73
CA GLN A 160 -12.14 -1.86 31.80
C GLN A 160 -11.41 -2.23 33.11
N GLU A 161 -11.45 -1.40 34.15
CA GLU A 161 -11.29 -1.90 35.53
C GLU A 161 -12.48 -2.78 35.98
N VAL A 162 -13.57 -2.85 35.20
CA VAL A 162 -14.73 -3.72 35.46
C VAL A 162 -15.04 -4.61 34.23
N ALA A 163 -14.50 -5.85 34.29
CA ALA A 163 -14.99 -7.09 33.66
C ALA A 163 -15.40 -7.12 32.15
N GLY A 164 -14.56 -7.76 31.32
CA GLY A 164 -14.91 -9.00 30.59
C GLY A 164 -15.91 -9.00 29.41
N ILE A 165 -16.50 -7.87 28.98
CA ILE A 165 -17.66 -7.94 28.05
C ILE A 165 -17.33 -7.62 26.58
N VAL A 166 -16.26 -6.87 26.28
CA VAL A 166 -15.87 -6.59 24.88
C VAL A 166 -14.80 -7.58 24.43
N PRO A 167 -15.05 -8.47 23.45
CA PRO A 167 -14.03 -9.37 22.94
C PRO A 167 -12.84 -8.56 22.46
N HIS A 168 -11.64 -8.86 22.96
CA HIS A 168 -10.39 -8.14 22.66
C HIS A 168 -10.16 -7.90 21.16
N GLY A 169 -10.63 -8.84 20.32
CA GLY A 169 -10.60 -8.71 18.86
C GLY A 169 -11.48 -7.58 18.30
N ALA A 170 -12.59 -7.21 18.95
CA ALA A 170 -13.40 -6.05 18.57
C ALA A 170 -12.64 -4.75 18.80
N LEU A 171 -12.01 -4.58 19.97
CA LEU A 171 -11.26 -3.38 20.35
C LEU A 171 -10.09 -3.10 19.39
N MET A 172 -9.36 -4.15 18.98
CA MET A 172 -8.30 -4.02 17.96
C MET A 172 -8.82 -3.64 16.58
N ARG A 173 -10.00 -4.14 16.23
CA ARG A 173 -10.66 -3.83 14.96
C ARG A 173 -11.14 -2.38 14.91
N TRP A 174 -11.66 -1.86 16.03
CA TRP A 174 -12.02 -0.46 16.21
C TRP A 174 -10.83 0.48 16.08
N ALA A 175 -9.74 0.18 16.78
CA ALA A 175 -8.49 0.95 16.72
C ALA A 175 -7.90 1.04 15.31
N THR A 176 -7.87 -0.09 14.59
CA THR A 176 -7.31 -0.16 13.22
C THR A 176 -8.11 0.70 12.24
N LEU A 177 -9.43 0.74 12.39
CA LEU A 177 -10.28 1.60 11.56
C LEU A 177 -10.14 3.07 11.91
N PHE A 178 -10.14 3.39 13.20
CA PHE A 178 -10.03 4.78 13.67
C PHE A 178 -8.72 5.41 13.19
N ALA A 179 -7.62 4.66 13.23
CA ALA A 179 -6.33 5.10 12.69
C ALA A 179 -6.36 5.48 11.20
N LYS A 180 -7.22 4.82 10.42
CA LYS A 180 -7.38 5.04 8.98
C LYS A 180 -8.33 6.20 8.65
N ALA A 181 -9.06 6.74 9.63
CA ALA A 181 -9.89 7.91 9.40
C ALA A 181 -9.01 9.16 9.14
N PRO A 182 -9.33 10.02 8.14
CA PRO A 182 -8.45 11.11 7.70
C PRO A 182 -8.12 12.19 8.76
N ARG A 183 -8.91 12.26 9.84
CA ARG A 183 -8.78 13.26 10.92
C ARG A 183 -8.93 12.68 12.32
N ALA A 184 -8.82 11.37 12.47
CA ALA A 184 -8.81 10.76 13.79
C ALA A 184 -7.64 11.29 14.62
N ASP A 185 -7.89 11.63 15.89
CA ASP A 185 -6.84 11.89 16.85
C ASP A 185 -6.12 10.57 17.17
N ARG A 186 -5.16 10.23 16.30
CA ARG A 186 -4.35 9.01 16.37
C ARG A 186 -3.60 8.91 17.70
N ARG A 187 -3.25 10.05 18.33
CA ARG A 187 -2.59 10.09 19.64
C ARG A 187 -3.54 9.69 20.76
N ALA A 188 -4.80 10.14 20.72
CA ALA A 188 -5.81 9.71 21.69
C ALA A 188 -6.05 8.18 21.62
N VAL A 189 -6.12 7.62 20.41
CA VAL A 189 -6.28 6.17 20.22
C VAL A 189 -5.04 5.38 20.64
N ALA A 190 -3.84 5.86 20.28
CA ALA A 190 -2.61 5.23 20.74
C ALA A 190 -2.52 5.20 22.27
N ARG A 191 -2.84 6.32 22.95
CA ARG A 191 -2.85 6.38 24.42
C ARG A 191 -3.83 5.41 25.06
N ALA A 192 -5.05 5.29 24.53
CA ALA A 192 -6.04 4.35 25.07
C ALA A 192 -5.68 2.88 24.82
N LEU A 193 -5.02 2.56 23.70
CA LEU A 193 -4.49 1.22 23.43
C LEU A 193 -3.30 0.87 24.34
N ILE A 194 -2.47 1.86 24.69
CA ILE A 194 -1.36 1.70 25.62
C ILE A 194 -1.90 1.49 27.05
N SER A 195 -2.86 2.30 27.49
CA SER A 195 -3.43 2.21 28.84
C SER A 195 -4.23 0.93 29.10
N SER A 196 -4.72 0.27 28.04
CA SER A 196 -5.47 -0.99 28.15
C SER A 196 -4.58 -2.25 28.13
N GLY A 197 -3.25 -2.12 28.05
CA GLY A 197 -2.32 -3.25 28.06
C GLY A 197 -2.25 -3.96 26.70
N PRO A 198 -1.33 -3.58 25.80
CA PRO A 198 -1.38 -4.05 24.43
C PRO A 198 -0.91 -5.52 24.29
N SER A 199 -1.86 -6.40 23.94
CA SER A 199 -1.56 -7.72 23.36
C SER A 199 -0.67 -7.60 22.10
N PRO A 200 -0.02 -8.68 21.63
CA PRO A 200 0.81 -8.65 20.42
C PRO A 200 0.12 -8.05 19.17
N ALA A 201 -1.17 -8.30 18.99
CA ALA A 201 -1.96 -7.71 17.90
C ALA A 201 -2.17 -6.20 18.08
N GLY A 202 -2.30 -5.72 19.32
CA GLY A 202 -2.40 -4.29 19.62
C GLY A 202 -1.12 -3.52 19.38
N ARG A 203 0.03 -4.17 19.63
CA ARG A 203 1.34 -3.60 19.29
C ARG A 203 1.50 -3.44 17.77
N LEU A 204 1.06 -4.42 16.98
CA LEU A 204 1.05 -4.32 15.50
C LEU A 204 0.15 -3.20 14.98
N VAL A 205 -1.03 -3.02 15.59
CA VAL A 205 -1.92 -1.89 15.25
C VAL A 205 -1.24 -0.58 15.62
N LEU A 206 -0.74 -0.43 16.85
CA LEU A 206 0.04 0.73 17.32
C LEU A 206 1.17 1.09 16.36
N VAL A 207 1.95 0.10 15.89
CA VAL A 207 3.01 0.32 14.89
C VAL A 207 2.43 0.92 13.60
N GLY A 208 1.30 0.42 13.08
CA GLY A 208 0.65 1.00 11.90
C GLY A 208 -0.03 2.37 12.13
N ILE A 209 -0.45 2.70 13.36
CA ILE A 209 -0.98 4.01 13.73
C ILE A 209 0.14 5.05 13.86
N LEU A 210 1.27 4.62 14.45
CA LEU A 210 2.42 5.44 14.80
C LEU A 210 3.50 5.49 13.70
N ASP A 211 3.47 4.63 12.68
CA ASP A 211 4.46 4.62 11.58
C ASP A 211 4.59 5.96 10.80
N PRO A 212 3.57 6.85 10.73
CA PRO A 212 3.79 8.20 10.20
C PRO A 212 4.26 9.24 11.25
N PHE A 213 4.39 8.89 12.52
CA PHE A 213 4.76 9.79 13.62
C PHE A 213 5.83 9.19 14.55
N THR A 214 7.08 9.57 14.33
CA THR A 214 8.16 9.45 15.33
C THR A 214 7.93 10.47 16.45
N ASP A 215 7.13 10.11 17.46
CA ASP A 215 6.88 10.92 18.66
C ASP A 215 7.54 10.22 19.86
N ALA A 216 8.63 10.80 20.39
CA ALA A 216 9.50 10.16 21.37
C ALA A 216 8.81 9.90 22.74
N ASP A 217 7.84 10.73 23.11
CA ASP A 217 7.11 10.63 24.38
C ASP A 217 6.26 9.34 24.48
N LEU A 218 5.74 8.84 23.36
CA LEU A 218 4.94 7.61 23.34
C LEU A 218 5.82 6.34 23.32
N LEU A 219 7.07 6.45 22.83
CA LEU A 219 8.06 5.37 22.87
C LEU A 219 8.67 5.20 24.26
N GLY A 220 8.87 6.31 24.99
CA GLY A 220 9.41 6.32 26.35
C GLY A 220 8.51 5.65 27.40
N GLN A 221 7.22 5.49 27.13
CA GLN A 221 6.27 4.81 28.02
C GLN A 221 6.29 3.27 27.90
N GLY A 222 7.30 2.68 27.24
CA GLY A 222 7.56 1.23 27.24
C GLY A 222 6.76 0.41 26.21
N ALA A 223 6.11 1.06 25.23
CA ALA A 223 5.19 0.40 24.31
C ALA A 223 5.85 -0.43 23.18
N VAL A 224 7.15 -0.25 22.90
CA VAL A 224 7.83 -0.97 21.80
C VAL A 224 9.23 -1.40 22.23
N VAL A 225 9.32 -2.57 22.88
CA VAL A 225 10.57 -3.32 22.95
C VAL A 225 10.73 -4.04 21.61
N PHE A 226 11.59 -3.51 20.73
CA PHE A 226 12.11 -4.30 19.62
C PHE A 226 13.00 -5.37 20.23
N THR A 227 12.53 -6.62 20.29
CA THR A 227 13.41 -7.75 20.60
C THR A 227 14.46 -7.84 19.50
N GLU A 228 15.70 -7.45 19.83
CA GLU A 228 16.89 -7.65 19.01
C GLU A 228 17.03 -9.14 18.68
N PHE A 229 16.85 -9.47 17.41
CA PHE A 229 17.29 -10.75 16.88
C PHE A 229 18.82 -10.67 16.74
N GLN A 230 19.56 -11.28 17.67
CA GLN A 230 21.01 -11.47 17.53
C GLN A 230 21.29 -12.32 16.29
N VAL A 231 21.86 -11.70 15.26
CA VAL A 231 22.39 -12.39 14.08
C VAL A 231 23.78 -12.94 14.45
N PRO A 232 24.07 -14.24 14.26
CA PRO A 232 25.38 -14.79 14.57
C PRO A 232 26.46 -14.17 13.68
N THR A 233 27.56 -13.76 14.31
CA THR A 233 28.74 -13.18 13.67
C THR A 233 29.29 -14.15 12.62
N PRO A 234 29.51 -13.72 11.36
CA PRO A 234 30.12 -14.59 10.36
C PRO A 234 31.59 -14.85 10.72
N VAL A 235 31.95 -16.13 10.79
CA VAL A 235 33.32 -16.63 10.94
C VAL A 235 34.15 -16.13 9.76
N GLN A 236 35.26 -15.44 10.04
CA GLN A 236 36.22 -15.02 9.02
C GLN A 236 36.93 -16.25 8.43
N PRO A 237 37.11 -16.35 7.10
CA PRO A 237 37.92 -17.41 6.52
C PRO A 237 39.40 -17.13 6.80
N GLU A 238 40.05 -18.14 7.38
CA GLU A 238 41.48 -18.21 7.64
C GLU A 238 42.24 -18.16 6.30
N VAL A 239 43.00 -17.08 6.10
CA VAL A 239 43.84 -16.89 4.91
C VAL A 239 45.12 -17.70 5.09
N GLN A 240 45.29 -18.76 4.29
CA GLN A 240 46.57 -19.48 4.22
C GLN A 240 47.63 -18.64 3.48
N PRO A 241 48.86 -18.57 3.99
CA PRO A 241 49.97 -17.90 3.32
C PRO A 241 50.46 -18.78 2.17
N ASN A 242 50.38 -18.27 0.94
CA ASN A 242 50.93 -18.95 -0.22
C ASN A 242 52.38 -18.52 -0.43
N GLU A 243 53.27 -19.50 -0.50
CA GLU A 243 54.71 -19.37 -0.68
C GLU A 243 55.06 -18.68 -2.01
N ALA A 244 56.08 -17.83 -1.96
CA ALA A 244 56.62 -17.08 -3.09
C ALA A 244 57.50 -17.98 -3.98
N PRO A 245 57.46 -17.82 -5.31
CA PRO A 245 58.52 -18.32 -6.17
C PRO A 245 59.64 -17.28 -6.25
N GLU A 246 60.83 -17.68 -5.78
CA GLU A 246 62.09 -17.00 -6.04
C GLU A 246 62.47 -17.12 -7.53
N GLY A 247 62.92 -16.00 -8.10
CA GLY A 247 63.88 -16.01 -9.21
C GLY A 247 63.35 -15.48 -10.55
N ALA A 248 63.54 -14.18 -10.80
CA ALA A 248 63.96 -13.66 -12.10
C ALA A 248 64.32 -12.16 -12.00
N SER A 249 65.63 -11.92 -12.00
CA SER A 249 66.37 -10.88 -12.71
C SER A 249 65.79 -9.46 -12.87
N LEU A 250 66.51 -8.53 -12.23
CA LEU A 250 66.49 -7.08 -12.39
C LEU A 250 66.72 -6.63 -13.85
N GLU A 251 65.73 -5.99 -14.45
CA GLU A 251 65.95 -4.90 -15.40
C GLU A 251 65.22 -3.65 -14.91
N HIS A 252 65.96 -2.56 -14.94
CA HIS A 252 65.71 -1.29 -14.28
C HIS A 252 64.90 -0.41 -15.24
N ASP A 253 63.56 -0.40 -15.07
CA ASP A 253 62.70 0.58 -15.73
C ASP A 253 62.21 1.57 -14.66
N SER A 254 62.80 2.75 -14.66
CA SER A 254 62.41 3.88 -13.81
C SER A 254 61.16 4.52 -14.39
N SER A 255 60.02 3.84 -14.28
CA SER A 255 58.71 4.48 -14.34
C SER A 255 58.38 4.96 -12.93
N ASP A 256 58.12 6.26 -12.79
CA ASP A 256 57.52 6.87 -11.62
C ASP A 256 56.15 6.21 -11.33
N ASP A 257 56.16 5.07 -10.63
CA ASP A 257 54.98 4.44 -10.05
C ASP A 257 54.52 5.32 -8.88
N GLU A 258 53.81 6.40 -9.21
CA GLU A 258 52.97 7.10 -8.26
C GLU A 258 52.13 6.04 -7.53
N PRO A 259 52.21 5.95 -6.19
CA PRO A 259 51.48 4.94 -5.44
C PRO A 259 50.00 5.07 -5.79
N SER A 260 49.52 4.07 -6.53
CA SER A 260 48.17 3.96 -7.05
C SER A 260 47.21 3.97 -5.87
N SER A 261 46.82 5.19 -5.51
CA SER A 261 45.91 5.42 -4.39
C SER A 261 44.64 4.63 -4.68
N PRO A 262 44.06 3.95 -3.68
CA PRO A 262 42.93 3.06 -3.89
C PRO A 262 41.80 3.84 -4.57
N SER A 263 41.65 3.63 -5.88
CA SER A 263 40.62 4.26 -6.67
C SER A 263 39.37 3.40 -6.54
N PHE A 264 38.41 3.88 -5.75
CA PHE A 264 37.11 3.23 -5.69
C PHE A 264 36.42 3.49 -7.02
N GLU A 265 36.24 2.43 -7.81
CA GLU A 265 35.49 2.45 -9.06
C GLU A 265 34.19 1.67 -8.90
N VAL A 266 33.09 2.29 -9.32
CA VAL A 266 31.77 1.68 -9.35
C VAL A 266 31.18 1.83 -10.74
N SER A 267 30.80 0.70 -11.35
CA SER A 267 30.20 0.70 -12.69
C SER A 267 28.73 0.27 -12.64
N GLY A 268 27.92 0.89 -13.49
CA GLY A 268 26.49 0.60 -13.56
C GLY A 268 25.86 1.12 -14.84
N ARG A 269 24.56 0.91 -14.98
CA ARG A 269 23.77 1.50 -16.07
C ARG A 269 23.40 2.93 -15.70
N ALA A 270 23.83 3.88 -16.52
CA ALA A 270 23.46 5.28 -16.37
C ALA A 270 21.97 5.50 -16.70
N VAL A 271 21.23 6.11 -15.77
CA VAL A 271 19.80 6.44 -15.96
C VAL A 271 19.61 7.95 -15.80
N ARG A 272 19.08 8.60 -16.83
CA ARG A 272 18.69 10.01 -16.74
C ARG A 272 17.42 10.13 -15.90
N LEU A 273 17.50 10.90 -14.83
CA LEU A 273 16.34 11.23 -14.01
C LEU A 273 15.60 12.40 -14.65
N GLY A 274 14.43 12.14 -15.23
CA GLY A 274 13.52 13.20 -15.66
C GLY A 274 13.04 14.05 -14.47
N THR A 275 12.58 15.26 -14.76
CA THR A 275 11.98 16.14 -13.73
C THR A 275 10.83 15.42 -13.02
N PRO A 276 10.57 15.71 -11.74
CA PRO A 276 9.48 15.06 -10.99
C PRO A 276 8.12 15.22 -11.69
N LEU A 277 7.87 16.39 -12.31
CA LEU A 277 6.68 16.65 -13.09
C LEU A 277 6.58 15.75 -14.34
N GLN A 278 7.66 15.61 -15.11
CA GLN A 278 7.69 14.72 -16.27
C GLN A 278 7.45 13.26 -15.87
N ARG A 279 7.98 12.84 -14.71
CA ARG A 279 7.73 11.50 -14.15
C ARG A 279 6.28 11.30 -13.72
N LEU A 280 5.61 12.33 -13.21
CA LEU A 280 4.19 12.25 -12.84
C LEU A 280 3.31 12.18 -14.10
N ILE A 281 3.52 13.10 -15.05
CA ILE A 281 2.76 13.15 -16.31
C ILE A 281 2.90 11.82 -17.07
N SER A 282 4.13 11.32 -17.24
CA SER A 282 4.37 10.06 -17.95
C SER A 282 3.76 8.83 -17.26
N ARG A 283 3.61 8.85 -15.92
CA ARG A 283 2.91 7.79 -15.19
C ARG A 283 1.40 7.87 -15.39
N LEU A 284 0.83 9.08 -15.36
CA LEU A 284 -0.61 9.28 -15.53
C LEU A 284 -1.08 8.97 -16.96
N THR A 285 -0.29 9.34 -17.98
CA THR A 285 -0.64 9.09 -19.38
C THR A 285 -0.31 7.68 -19.86
N GLY A 286 0.32 6.84 -19.03
CA GLY A 286 0.86 5.54 -19.44
C GLY A 286 2.07 5.63 -20.37
N TRP A 287 2.50 6.84 -20.76
CA TRP A 287 3.66 7.06 -21.64
C TRP A 287 4.96 6.48 -21.09
N ALA A 288 5.13 6.47 -19.76
CA ALA A 288 6.28 5.87 -19.10
C ALA A 288 6.42 4.37 -19.42
N LEU A 289 5.32 3.67 -19.66
CA LEU A 289 5.36 2.27 -20.06
C LEU A 289 5.82 2.13 -21.51
N ALA A 290 5.26 2.94 -22.42
CA ALA A 290 5.67 2.97 -23.82
C ALA A 290 7.15 3.32 -23.98
N GLU A 291 7.64 4.34 -23.27
CA GLU A 291 9.05 4.73 -23.25
C GLU A 291 9.94 3.59 -22.74
N ARG A 292 9.54 2.90 -21.67
CA ARG A 292 10.28 1.76 -21.14
C ARG A 292 10.31 0.58 -22.11
N LEU A 293 9.19 0.30 -22.78
CA LEU A 293 9.11 -0.73 -23.80
C LEU A 293 10.01 -0.37 -24.99
N PHE A 294 9.98 0.87 -25.45
CA PHE A 294 10.84 1.35 -26.52
C PHE A 294 12.32 1.28 -26.16
N VAL A 295 12.70 1.69 -24.94
CA VAL A 295 14.09 1.58 -24.45
C VAL A 295 14.50 0.12 -24.27
N ALA A 296 13.62 -0.76 -23.80
CA ALA A 296 13.90 -2.18 -23.68
C ALA A 296 14.10 -2.81 -25.07
N PHE A 297 13.22 -2.48 -26.02
CA PHE A 297 13.29 -2.92 -27.40
C PHE A 297 14.56 -2.43 -28.09
N GLY A 298 14.90 -1.14 -27.95
CA GLY A 298 16.15 -0.57 -28.46
C GLY A 298 17.38 -1.18 -27.79
N ALA A 299 17.32 -1.51 -26.50
CA ALA A 299 18.41 -2.22 -25.83
C ALA A 299 18.60 -3.64 -26.36
N VAL A 300 17.51 -4.35 -26.70
CA VAL A 300 17.55 -5.73 -27.21
C VAL A 300 17.96 -5.77 -28.68
N LEU A 301 17.36 -4.95 -29.54
CA LEU A 301 17.59 -5.00 -30.99
C LEU A 301 18.79 -4.18 -31.44
N LEU A 302 18.98 -2.99 -30.87
CA LEU A 302 20.05 -2.08 -31.30
C LEU A 302 21.27 -2.14 -30.37
N GLY A 303 21.23 -2.96 -29.32
CA GLY A 303 22.29 -2.99 -28.29
C GLY A 303 22.49 -1.63 -27.62
N LEU A 304 21.44 -0.81 -27.54
CA LEU A 304 21.50 0.54 -26.98
C LEU A 304 21.69 0.46 -25.45
N HIS A 305 22.89 0.73 -24.98
CA HIS A 305 23.23 0.68 -23.56
C HIS A 305 23.98 1.94 -23.11
N ARG A 306 23.49 2.58 -22.07
CA ARG A 306 24.22 3.66 -21.37
C ARG A 306 24.93 3.08 -20.15
N HIS A 307 26.26 3.13 -20.15
CA HIS A 307 27.08 2.72 -19.03
C HIS A 307 27.63 3.95 -18.34
N GLY A 308 27.59 3.96 -17.02
CA GLY A 308 28.19 4.99 -16.20
C GLY A 308 29.23 4.38 -15.29
N HIS A 309 30.41 5.01 -15.23
CA HIS A 309 31.49 4.68 -14.32
C HIS A 309 31.64 5.85 -13.35
N LEU A 310 31.67 5.55 -12.06
CA LEU A 310 31.98 6.50 -11.01
C LEU A 310 33.35 6.16 -10.45
N ARG A 311 34.24 7.15 -10.44
CA ARG A 311 35.57 7.05 -9.88
C ARG A 311 35.74 8.12 -8.80
N LEU A 312 36.10 7.67 -7.61
CA LEU A 312 36.47 8.59 -6.54
C LEU A 312 37.94 8.98 -6.72
N THR A 313 38.20 10.27 -6.96
CA THR A 313 39.56 10.82 -7.06
C THR A 313 39.81 11.77 -5.88
N ARG A 314 41.07 12.17 -5.68
CA ARG A 314 41.43 13.14 -4.63
C ARG A 314 40.75 14.51 -4.82
N GLN A 315 40.40 14.87 -6.05
CA GLN A 315 39.81 16.16 -6.39
C GLN A 315 38.28 16.15 -6.32
N GLY A 316 37.65 14.97 -6.41
CA GLY A 316 36.22 14.91 -6.65
C GLY A 316 35.71 13.51 -6.96
N LEU A 317 34.41 13.43 -7.19
CA LEU A 317 33.79 12.28 -7.81
C LEU A 317 33.73 12.52 -9.32
N VAL A 318 34.38 11.68 -10.09
CA VAL A 318 34.36 11.74 -11.57
C VAL A 318 33.34 10.73 -12.08
N TYR A 319 32.41 11.20 -12.89
CA TYR A 319 31.38 10.39 -13.52
C TYR A 319 31.57 10.34 -15.04
N ASP A 320 31.88 9.17 -15.56
CA ASP A 320 32.04 8.90 -16.99
C ASP A 320 30.81 8.15 -17.53
N GLU A 321 30.00 8.82 -18.34
CA GLU A 321 28.86 8.23 -19.06
C GLU A 321 29.30 7.88 -20.49
N SER A 322 29.11 6.62 -20.90
CA SER A 322 29.27 6.18 -22.29
C SER A 322 27.95 5.62 -22.84
N LEU A 323 27.54 6.10 -24.01
CA LEU A 323 26.42 5.57 -24.78
C LEU A 323 26.98 4.60 -25.83
N ARG A 324 26.63 3.32 -25.71
CA ARG A 324 26.96 2.29 -26.71
C ARG A 324 25.75 1.97 -27.57
N LEU A 325 25.97 1.83 -28.87
CA LEU A 325 25.00 1.35 -29.87
C LEU A 325 25.69 0.24 -30.67
N LEU A 326 25.07 -0.95 -30.75
CA LEU A 326 25.65 -2.12 -31.44
C LEU A 326 27.10 -2.41 -31.00
N GLY A 327 27.38 -2.27 -29.70
CA GLY A 327 28.69 -2.50 -29.11
C GLY A 327 29.72 -1.36 -29.30
N ARG A 328 29.44 -0.34 -30.13
CA ARG A 328 30.34 0.80 -30.36
C ARG A 328 29.96 2.00 -29.50
N SER A 329 30.95 2.71 -28.95
CA SER A 329 30.73 3.94 -28.19
C SER A 329 30.38 5.08 -29.15
N VAL A 330 29.19 5.67 -28.99
CA VAL A 330 28.69 6.77 -29.82
C VAL A 330 28.93 8.12 -29.16
N SER A 331 28.87 8.17 -27.84
CA SER A 331 29.03 9.41 -27.07
C SER A 331 29.64 9.07 -25.72
N GLN A 332 30.60 9.88 -25.31
CA GLN A 332 31.20 9.83 -23.99
C GLN A 332 31.09 11.21 -23.35
N ARG A 333 30.71 11.26 -22.09
CA ARG A 333 30.56 12.49 -21.31
C ARG A 333 31.17 12.27 -19.94
N THR A 334 32.10 13.12 -19.57
CA THR A 334 32.72 13.13 -18.24
C THR A 334 32.18 14.33 -17.45
N VAL A 335 31.80 14.10 -16.20
CA VAL A 335 31.32 15.13 -15.27
C VAL A 335 32.11 14.99 -13.97
N ALA A 336 32.86 16.01 -13.61
CA ALA A 336 33.52 16.09 -12.31
C ALA A 336 32.57 16.77 -11.30
N ILE A 337 32.43 16.18 -10.11
CA ILE A 337 31.53 16.65 -9.06
C ILE A 337 32.37 16.85 -7.79
N PRO A 338 32.38 18.06 -7.20
CA PRO A 338 33.13 18.31 -5.98
C PRO A 338 32.51 17.53 -4.81
N LEU A 339 33.35 16.89 -3.97
CA LEU A 339 32.90 16.05 -2.84
C LEU A 339 32.03 16.80 -1.82
N SER A 340 32.25 18.11 -1.69
CA SER A 340 31.46 18.99 -0.83
C SER A 340 29.97 18.98 -1.20
N ALA A 341 29.65 18.83 -2.48
CA ALA A 341 28.29 18.92 -3.02
C ALA A 341 27.63 17.57 -3.28
N VAL A 342 28.28 16.44 -2.96
CA VAL A 342 27.75 15.10 -3.22
C VAL A 342 26.95 14.61 -2.03
N ALA A 343 25.64 14.42 -2.22
CA ALA A 343 24.82 13.58 -1.37
C ALA A 343 24.58 12.24 -2.08
N ALA A 344 24.93 11.14 -1.42
CA ALA A 344 24.83 9.81 -1.99
C ALA A 344 23.84 8.96 -1.20
N ARG A 345 22.98 8.22 -1.89
CA ARG A 345 22.03 7.28 -1.27
C ARG A 345 21.97 5.97 -2.03
N LEU A 346 21.82 4.89 -1.27
CA LEU A 346 21.51 3.57 -1.79
C LEU A 346 20.01 3.35 -1.78
N ASP A 347 19.39 3.27 -2.95
CA ASP A 347 17.98 2.91 -3.06
C ASP A 347 17.86 1.40 -3.29
N ARG A 348 17.15 0.72 -2.38
CA ARG A 348 16.81 -0.70 -2.54
C ARG A 348 15.67 -0.79 -3.52
N ARG A 349 15.98 -1.27 -4.72
CA ARG A 349 14.96 -1.53 -5.72
C ARG A 349 14.00 -2.60 -5.20
N HIS A 350 12.79 -2.19 -4.86
CA HIS A 350 11.74 -3.12 -4.46
C HIS A 350 11.34 -3.93 -5.70
N GLY A 351 11.79 -5.18 -5.77
CA GLY A 351 11.48 -6.13 -6.87
C GLY A 351 9.98 -6.47 -6.98
N VAL A 352 9.16 -5.94 -6.08
CA VAL A 352 7.71 -6.11 -6.06
C VAL A 352 7.06 -5.59 -7.34
N ALA A 353 7.56 -4.47 -7.90
CA ALA A 353 6.95 -3.89 -9.09
C ALA A 353 7.00 -4.82 -10.31
N SER A 354 8.11 -5.52 -10.54
CA SER A 354 8.20 -6.49 -11.64
C SER A 354 7.30 -7.70 -11.41
N LEU A 355 7.16 -8.16 -10.17
CA LEU A 355 6.27 -9.27 -9.82
C LEU A 355 4.79 -8.89 -10.06
N LEU A 356 4.39 -7.67 -9.69
CA LEU A 356 3.04 -7.17 -9.94
C LEU A 356 2.74 -7.02 -11.43
N VAL A 357 3.71 -6.58 -12.24
CA VAL A 357 3.54 -6.46 -13.69
C VAL A 357 3.41 -7.84 -14.34
N GLY A 358 4.25 -8.81 -13.94
CA GLY A 358 4.14 -10.20 -14.39
C GLY A 358 2.78 -10.80 -14.05
N LEU A 359 2.37 -10.68 -12.78
CA LEU A 359 1.06 -11.15 -12.30
C LEU A 359 -0.09 -10.49 -13.06
N ALA A 360 -0.06 -9.17 -13.25
CA ALA A 360 -1.10 -8.46 -14.00
C ALA A 360 -1.18 -8.91 -15.46
N SER A 361 -0.03 -9.17 -16.10
CA SER A 361 0.05 -9.72 -17.45
C SER A 361 -0.57 -11.13 -17.52
N ALA A 362 -0.21 -12.00 -16.58
CA ALA A 362 -0.76 -13.36 -16.50
C ALA A 362 -2.28 -13.34 -16.25
N MET A 363 -2.76 -12.48 -15.34
CA MET A 363 -4.19 -12.31 -15.07
C MET A 363 -4.94 -11.78 -16.31
N GLY A 364 -4.39 -10.77 -17.00
CA GLY A 364 -4.99 -10.22 -18.22
C GLY A 364 -5.09 -11.24 -19.34
N ALA A 365 -4.01 -11.99 -19.58
CA ALA A 365 -4.01 -13.07 -20.57
C ALA A 365 -4.98 -14.20 -20.21
N THR A 366 -5.06 -14.57 -18.93
CA THR A 366 -6.03 -15.57 -18.44
C THR A 366 -7.45 -15.11 -18.65
N PHE A 367 -7.76 -13.86 -18.29
CA PHE A 367 -9.09 -13.29 -18.49
C PHE A 367 -9.50 -13.26 -19.97
N LEU A 368 -8.61 -12.80 -20.86
CA LEU A 368 -8.90 -12.76 -22.29
C LEU A 368 -9.05 -14.16 -22.89
N SER A 369 -8.23 -15.12 -22.43
CA SER A 369 -8.34 -16.53 -22.81
C SER A 369 -9.69 -17.12 -22.42
N VAL A 370 -10.19 -16.84 -21.21
CA VAL A 370 -11.52 -17.29 -20.77
C VAL A 370 -12.62 -16.69 -21.63
N LEU A 371 -12.57 -15.38 -21.93
CA LEU A 371 -13.57 -14.73 -22.78
C LEU A 371 -13.64 -15.37 -24.17
N TRP A 372 -12.49 -15.55 -24.84
CA TRP A 372 -12.46 -16.18 -26.17
C TRP A 372 -12.83 -17.66 -26.13
N THR A 373 -12.59 -18.35 -25.03
CA THR A 373 -13.06 -19.74 -24.85
C THR A 373 -14.58 -19.79 -24.79
N LEU A 374 -15.22 -18.87 -24.04
CA LEU A 374 -16.68 -18.77 -23.97
C LEU A 374 -17.29 -18.40 -25.33
N ASP A 375 -16.67 -17.45 -26.06
CA ASP A 375 -17.10 -17.09 -27.41
C ASP A 375 -16.94 -18.26 -28.39
N GLY A 376 -15.86 -19.03 -28.27
CA GLY A 376 -15.63 -20.26 -29.04
C GLY A 376 -16.69 -21.33 -28.75
N LEU A 377 -17.09 -21.50 -27.49
CA LEU A 377 -18.16 -22.42 -27.08
C LEU A 377 -19.52 -22.00 -27.64
N HIS A 378 -19.85 -20.70 -27.57
CA HIS A 378 -21.13 -20.20 -28.09
C HIS A 378 -21.22 -20.22 -29.61
N SER A 379 -20.11 -19.96 -30.31
CA SER A 379 -20.09 -19.90 -31.78
C SER A 379 -19.81 -21.25 -32.46
N GLY A 380 -19.28 -22.24 -31.74
CA GLY A 380 -18.76 -23.48 -32.31
C GLY A 380 -17.52 -23.28 -33.20
N TYR A 381 -16.91 -22.10 -33.18
CA TYR A 381 -15.81 -21.74 -34.08
C TYR A 381 -14.45 -22.06 -33.45
N TRP A 382 -13.85 -23.18 -33.87
CA TRP A 382 -12.60 -23.72 -33.32
C TRP A 382 -11.42 -22.72 -33.23
N PRO A 383 -11.21 -21.80 -34.19
CA PRO A 383 -10.11 -20.84 -34.11
C PRO A 383 -10.10 -19.95 -32.86
N PHE A 384 -11.25 -19.71 -32.21
CA PHE A 384 -11.27 -18.97 -30.94
C PHE A 384 -10.59 -19.74 -29.80
N PHE A 385 -10.73 -21.05 -29.74
CA PHE A 385 -10.03 -21.87 -28.74
C PHE A 385 -8.52 -21.85 -28.93
N LEU A 386 -8.06 -21.93 -30.20
CA LEU A 386 -6.64 -21.82 -30.52
C LEU A 386 -6.08 -20.44 -30.17
N ALA A 387 -6.82 -19.38 -30.47
CA ALA A 387 -6.45 -18.01 -30.08
C ALA A 387 -6.40 -17.84 -28.55
N ALA A 388 -7.38 -18.41 -27.83
CA ALA A 388 -7.43 -18.39 -26.37
C ALA A 388 -6.22 -19.10 -25.75
N ALA A 389 -5.88 -20.29 -26.25
CA ALA A 389 -4.69 -21.03 -25.81
C ALA A 389 -3.40 -20.27 -26.12
N GLY A 390 -3.30 -19.65 -27.30
CA GLY A 390 -2.16 -18.84 -27.72
C GLY A 390 -1.94 -17.63 -26.80
N VAL A 391 -2.99 -16.85 -26.52
CA VAL A 391 -2.89 -15.69 -25.61
C VAL A 391 -2.50 -16.11 -24.20
N PHE A 392 -3.09 -17.20 -23.69
CA PHE A 392 -2.72 -17.73 -22.37
C PHE A 392 -1.23 -18.09 -22.31
N LEU A 393 -0.74 -18.83 -23.32
CA LEU A 393 0.67 -19.23 -23.40
C LEU A 393 1.60 -18.02 -23.48
N VAL A 394 1.25 -17.02 -24.30
CA VAL A 394 2.02 -15.76 -24.41
C VAL A 394 2.07 -15.05 -23.06
N GLY A 395 0.93 -14.93 -22.35
CA GLY A 395 0.89 -14.32 -21.03
C GLY A 395 1.79 -15.01 -20.01
N LEU A 396 1.81 -16.35 -20.02
CA LEU A 396 2.64 -17.16 -19.14
C LEU A 396 4.13 -17.04 -19.49
N VAL A 397 4.48 -17.03 -20.77
CA VAL A 397 5.86 -16.79 -21.23
C VAL A 397 6.35 -15.41 -20.84
N VAL A 398 5.51 -14.37 -20.99
CA VAL A 398 5.83 -13.00 -20.58
C VAL A 398 6.07 -12.93 -19.07
N ASP A 399 5.20 -13.55 -18.27
CA ASP A 399 5.36 -13.59 -16.80
C ASP A 399 6.67 -14.30 -16.39
N LEU A 400 6.96 -15.47 -16.97
CA LEU A 400 8.21 -16.20 -16.73
C LEU A 400 9.45 -15.41 -17.15
N LEU A 401 9.40 -14.70 -18.28
CA LEU A 401 10.48 -13.83 -18.73
C LEU A 401 10.70 -12.68 -17.74
N ILE A 402 9.63 -12.03 -17.29
CA ILE A 402 9.70 -10.95 -16.29
C ILE A 402 10.27 -11.50 -14.98
N PHE A 403 9.83 -12.67 -14.54
CA PHE A 403 10.35 -13.33 -13.34
C PHE A 403 11.85 -13.62 -13.47
N ARG A 404 12.30 -14.21 -14.58
CA ARG A 404 13.72 -14.53 -14.81
C ARG A 404 14.59 -13.28 -14.91
N ILE A 405 14.11 -12.24 -15.57
CA ILE A 405 14.79 -10.95 -15.67
C ILE A 405 14.86 -10.29 -14.28
N SER A 406 13.80 -10.36 -13.48
CA SER A 406 13.78 -9.81 -12.13
C SER A 406 14.75 -10.54 -11.18
N GLY A 407 14.92 -11.85 -11.36
CA GLY A 407 15.89 -12.66 -10.61
C GLY A 407 17.34 -12.21 -10.85
N ARG A 408 17.70 -11.89 -12.10
CA ARG A 408 19.02 -11.32 -12.45
C ARG A 408 19.26 -9.92 -11.86
N LEU A 409 18.19 -9.25 -11.43
CA LEU A 409 18.27 -7.94 -10.76
C LEU A 409 18.35 -8.08 -9.23
N ARG A 410 18.15 -9.27 -8.64
CA ARG A 410 18.37 -9.50 -7.21
C ARG A 410 19.86 -9.34 -6.88
N GLY A 411 20.15 -8.61 -5.81
CA GLY A 411 21.53 -8.26 -5.41
C GLY A 411 22.12 -7.03 -6.11
N ARG A 412 21.37 -6.43 -7.06
CA ARG A 412 21.76 -5.16 -7.68
C ARG A 412 21.05 -3.99 -7.02
N SER A 413 21.84 -2.97 -6.69
CA SER A 413 21.39 -1.76 -6.00
C SER A 413 21.28 -0.61 -7.00
N GLN A 414 20.59 0.45 -6.58
CA GLN A 414 20.58 1.72 -7.29
C GLN A 414 21.34 2.74 -6.47
N LEU A 415 22.45 3.24 -7.02
CA LEU A 415 23.22 4.32 -6.40
C LEU A 415 22.74 5.63 -7.00
N VAL A 416 22.20 6.50 -6.16
CA VAL A 416 21.73 7.83 -6.55
C VAL A 416 22.63 8.88 -5.91
N LEU A 417 23.17 9.76 -6.74
CA LEU A 417 24.02 10.87 -6.35
C LEU A 417 23.30 12.16 -6.71
N ASP A 418 23.10 13.01 -5.72
CA ASP A 418 22.61 14.37 -5.88
C ASP A 418 23.82 15.31 -5.78
N GLY A 419 24.24 15.88 -6.91
CA GLY A 419 25.22 16.96 -7.00
C GLY A 419 24.53 18.32 -6.86
N GLY A 420 25.05 19.19 -5.99
CA GLY A 420 24.43 20.45 -5.56
C GLY A 420 23.85 21.37 -6.66
N GLU A 421 24.38 21.35 -7.89
CA GLU A 421 23.88 22.14 -9.03
C GLU A 421 22.69 21.48 -9.78
N GLY A 422 21.92 20.64 -9.10
CA GLY A 422 20.81 19.90 -9.72
C GLY A 422 21.26 18.72 -10.59
N ALA A 423 22.56 18.42 -10.63
CA ALA A 423 23.12 17.26 -11.30
C ALA A 423 22.75 15.98 -10.52
N ARG A 424 21.65 15.34 -10.92
CA ARG A 424 21.24 14.04 -10.35
C ARG A 424 21.75 12.91 -11.22
N ILE A 425 22.68 12.13 -10.69
CA ILE A 425 23.21 10.94 -11.35
C ILE A 425 22.62 9.72 -10.69
N ARG A 426 22.22 8.76 -11.52
CA ARG A 426 21.69 7.48 -11.06
C ARG A 426 22.36 6.35 -11.82
N LEU A 427 23.01 5.49 -11.06
CA LEU A 427 23.52 4.22 -11.54
C LEU A 427 22.58 3.09 -11.09
N ASP A 428 21.98 2.43 -12.07
CA ASP A 428 21.20 1.22 -11.86
C ASP A 428 22.09 -0.02 -12.06
N GLY A 429 21.85 -1.07 -11.27
CA GLY A 429 22.50 -2.35 -11.53
C GLY A 429 23.84 -2.55 -10.82
N VAL A 430 24.20 -1.66 -9.90
CA VAL A 430 25.48 -1.65 -9.19
C VAL A 430 25.53 -2.82 -8.19
N ARG A 431 26.70 -3.48 -8.05
CA ARG A 431 26.86 -4.50 -7.01
C ARG A 431 26.75 -3.85 -5.64
N ARG A 432 25.99 -4.47 -4.74
CA ARG A 432 25.73 -3.90 -3.42
C ARG A 432 27.00 -3.59 -2.62
N ALA A 433 27.95 -4.52 -2.58
CA ALA A 433 29.22 -4.34 -1.88
C ALA A 433 30.04 -3.16 -2.43
N GLU A 434 30.11 -3.01 -3.76
CA GLU A 434 30.81 -1.89 -4.42
C GLU A 434 30.13 -0.55 -4.12
N ALA A 435 28.79 -0.51 -4.11
CA ALA A 435 28.03 0.68 -3.77
C ALA A 435 28.19 1.07 -2.29
N GLU A 436 28.17 0.10 -1.38
CA GLU A 436 28.37 0.32 0.06
C GLU A 436 29.80 0.78 0.36
N ALA A 437 30.82 0.20 -0.30
CA ALA A 437 32.21 0.64 -0.19
C ALA A 437 32.41 2.08 -0.69
N MET A 438 31.80 2.44 -1.82
CA MET A 438 31.82 3.81 -2.33
C MET A 438 31.09 4.79 -1.41
N LEU A 439 29.95 4.39 -0.82
CA LEU A 439 29.23 5.21 0.15
C LEU A 439 30.04 5.42 1.43
N ALA A 440 30.72 4.38 1.93
CA ALA A 440 31.62 4.49 3.07
C ALA A 440 32.80 5.42 2.78
N ALA A 441 33.40 5.31 1.59
CA ALA A 441 34.48 6.19 1.16
C ALA A 441 34.02 7.66 1.01
N LEU A 442 32.79 7.90 0.51
CA LEU A 442 32.19 9.23 0.40
C LEU A 442 31.76 9.81 1.75
N ALA A 443 31.39 8.96 2.70
CA ALA A 443 31.08 9.39 4.07
C ALA A 443 32.36 9.86 4.77
N GLY A 444 33.51 9.23 4.51
CA GLY A 444 34.78 9.56 5.15
C GLY A 444 34.73 9.44 6.69
N PRO A 445 35.87 9.56 7.39
CA PRO A 445 35.91 9.52 8.85
C PRO A 445 35.15 10.71 9.49
N SER A 446 35.11 11.85 8.80
CA SER A 446 34.73 13.15 9.37
C SER A 446 33.26 13.53 9.19
N ARG A 447 32.45 12.71 8.52
CA ARG A 447 31.05 13.03 8.19
C ARG A 447 30.04 12.08 8.84
N LEU A 448 30.51 10.96 9.41
CA LEU A 448 29.69 10.05 10.22
C LEU A 448 29.34 10.66 11.60
N GLU A 449 30.19 11.49 12.18
CA GLU A 449 29.87 12.23 13.42
C GLU A 449 28.81 13.34 13.19
N ALA A 450 28.76 13.94 12.00
CA ALA A 450 27.88 15.07 11.70
C ALA A 450 26.46 14.69 11.25
N PHE A 451 26.13 13.40 11.11
CA PHE A 451 24.79 12.93 10.70
C PHE A 451 24.00 12.27 11.84
N ASP A 452 24.66 11.92 12.96
CA ASP A 452 24.00 11.47 14.20
C ASP A 452 23.64 12.63 15.13
N GLU A 453 24.23 13.81 14.96
CA GLU A 453 23.82 15.03 15.66
C GLU A 453 22.79 15.82 14.84
N ARG A 454 21.51 15.46 14.98
CA ARG A 454 20.46 16.49 14.83
C ARG A 454 20.56 17.42 16.05
N PRO A 455 20.55 18.75 15.86
CA PRO A 455 20.49 19.68 16.97
C PRO A 455 19.21 19.42 17.79
N PRO A 456 19.27 19.45 19.13
CA PRO A 456 18.09 19.35 19.96
C PRO A 456 17.14 20.50 19.61
N SER A 457 15.92 20.15 19.20
CA SER A 457 14.81 21.08 19.02
C SER A 457 13.94 21.11 20.25
#